data_AF-A0A2Z7D2M4-F1
#
_entry.id   AF-A0A2Z7D2M4-F1
#
_cell.length_a   1.000
_cell.length_b   1.000
_cell.length_c   1.000
_cell.angle_alpha   90.00
_cell.angle_beta   90.00
_cell.angle_gamma   90.00
#
_symmetry.space_group_name_H-M   'P 1'
#
loop_
_entity.id
_entity.type
_entity.pdbx_description
1 polymer ?
#
loop_
_entity_poly.entity_id
_entity_poly.type
_entity_poly.pdbx_seq_one_letter_code
_entity_poly.pdbx_strand_id
1 'polypeptide(L)'
;MSGKGRGRRNTSLEEPDLDSNASITQLLRLLVEKSGRGNGQSSSSRGPSHDDPQEKFIRQKPKEFSSTTDQLVAESWIKSMEVIFEYLQMTDLDRHSTVTT
;
A
#
# COMPACT_ATOMS: atom_id res chain seq x y z
N MET A 1 25.79 -65.13 20.10
CA MET A 1 25.70 -64.88 18.64
C MET A 1 25.41 -63.38 18.47
N SER A 2 26.44 -62.55 18.31
CA SER A 2 26.84 -61.94 17.02
C SER A 2 25.72 -61.29 16.22
N GLY A 3 25.61 -59.96 16.38
CA GLY A 3 25.38 -58.88 15.41
C GLY A 3 24.56 -59.11 14.14
N LYS A 4 23.82 -58.06 13.73
CA LYS A 4 24.24 -57.12 12.67
C LYS A 4 23.04 -56.23 12.31
N GLY A 5 23.22 -54.92 12.50
CA GLY A 5 22.19 -53.93 12.17
C GLY A 5 21.93 -53.80 10.67
N ARG A 6 20.90 -53.04 10.35
CA ARG A 6 20.89 -52.12 9.20
C ARG A 6 19.69 -51.20 9.30
N GLY A 7 19.99 -49.92 9.50
CA GLY A 7 19.02 -48.87 9.32
C GLY A 7 18.45 -48.90 7.92
N ARG A 8 17.15 -48.67 7.82
CA ARG A 8 16.54 -48.06 6.66
C ARG A 8 15.72 -46.88 7.18
N ARG A 9 16.39 -45.74 7.28
CA ARG A 9 15.69 -44.45 7.17
C ARG A 9 15.29 -44.33 5.71
N ASN A 10 14.11 -44.81 5.34
CA ASN A 10 13.41 -44.26 4.20
C ASN A 10 12.68 -43.03 4.72
N THR A 11 13.37 -41.89 4.67
CA THR A 11 12.70 -40.59 4.57
C THR A 11 11.82 -40.71 3.33
N SER A 12 10.52 -40.93 3.55
CA SER A 12 9.53 -40.68 2.53
C SER A 12 9.82 -39.26 2.07
N LEU A 13 10.29 -39.11 0.84
CA LEU A 13 10.11 -37.85 0.13
C LEU A 13 8.61 -37.63 0.23
N GLU A 14 8.22 -36.69 1.08
CA GLU A 14 6.85 -36.20 1.13
C GLU A 14 6.59 -35.67 -0.28
N GLU A 15 5.98 -36.51 -1.12
CA GLU A 15 5.24 -36.05 -2.29
C GLU A 15 4.32 -34.97 -1.74
N PRO A 16 4.53 -33.68 -2.09
CA PRO A 16 3.73 -32.62 -1.54
C PRO A 16 2.32 -32.89 -2.04
N ASP A 17 1.45 -33.29 -1.11
CA ASP A 17 0.05 -33.60 -1.37
C ASP A 17 -0.49 -32.58 -2.36
N LEU A 18 -0.77 -33.03 -3.58
CA LEU A 18 -1.16 -32.17 -4.69
C LEU A 18 -2.42 -31.38 -4.30
N ASP A 19 -3.21 -31.91 -3.36
CA ASP A 19 -4.37 -31.28 -2.78
C ASP A 19 -4.00 -30.08 -1.87
N SER A 20 -2.87 -30.14 -1.17
CA SER A 20 -2.33 -29.02 -0.40
C SER A 20 -1.91 -27.87 -1.31
N ASN A 21 -1.18 -28.17 -2.39
CA ASN A 21 -0.79 -27.17 -3.40
C ASN A 21 -2.02 -26.61 -4.15
N ALA A 22 -3.04 -27.44 -4.40
CA ALA A 22 -4.31 -27.02 -4.96
C ALA A 22 -5.06 -26.08 -4.00
N SER A 23 -5.05 -26.37 -2.70
CA SER A 23 -5.66 -25.51 -1.67
C SER A 23 -4.95 -24.15 -1.58
N ILE A 24 -3.61 -24.13 -1.65
CA ILE A 24 -2.82 -22.90 -1.69
C ILE A 24 -3.19 -22.09 -2.93
N THR A 25 -3.32 -22.74 -4.09
CA THR A 25 -3.71 -22.07 -5.34
C THR A 25 -5.11 -21.46 -5.25
N GLN A 26 -6.06 -22.14 -4.60
CA GLN A 26 -7.40 -21.61 -4.38
C GLN A 26 -7.39 -20.40 -3.43
N LEU A 27 -6.60 -20.44 -2.35
CA LEU A 27 -6.44 -19.32 -1.43
C LEU A 27 -5.81 -18.10 -2.10
N LEU A 28 -4.78 -18.31 -2.93
CA LEU A 28 -4.14 -17.25 -3.71
C LEU A 28 -5.12 -16.61 -4.69
N ARG A 29 -5.94 -17.40 -5.39
CA ARG A 29 -7.00 -16.90 -6.28
C ARG A 29 -8.03 -16.08 -5.51
N LEU A 30 -8.47 -16.55 -4.34
CA LEU A 30 -9.41 -15.83 -3.48
C LEU A 30 -8.84 -14.49 -2.98
N LEU A 31 -7.55 -14.42 -2.65
CA LEU A 31 -6.89 -13.17 -2.25
C LEU A 31 -6.80 -12.18 -3.41
N VAL A 32 -6.44 -12.64 -4.61
CA VAL A 32 -6.40 -11.80 -5.81
C VAL A 32 -7.81 -11.30 -6.18
N GLU A 33 -8.83 -12.16 -6.13
CA GLU A 33 -10.22 -11.78 -6.39
C GLU A 33 -10.75 -10.78 -5.35
N LYS A 34 -10.47 -11.00 -4.06
CA LYS A 34 -10.82 -10.09 -2.97
C LYS A 34 -10.11 -8.74 -3.10
N SER A 35 -8.90 -8.70 -3.66
CA SER A 35 -8.17 -7.47 -3.91
C SER A 35 -8.70 -6.69 -5.12
N GLY A 36 -9.26 -7.38 -6.12
CA GLY A 36 -9.85 -6.76 -7.31
C GLY A 36 -11.31 -6.34 -7.14
N ARG A 37 -12.04 -6.96 -6.21
CA ARG A 37 -13.45 -6.62 -5.93
C ARG A 37 -13.52 -5.65 -4.77
N GLY A 38 -13.42 -4.36 -5.10
CA GLY A 38 -13.60 -3.26 -4.15
C GLY A 38 -14.85 -3.47 -3.30
N ASN A 39 -14.66 -3.66 -2.01
CA ASN A 39 -15.71 -3.51 -1.03
C ASN A 39 -15.23 -2.48 0.00
N GLY A 40 -15.84 -1.30 -0.04
CA GLY A 40 -15.52 -0.13 0.76
C GLY A 40 -15.72 -0.36 2.25
N GLN A 41 -14.77 -1.05 2.88
CA GLN A 41 -14.67 -1.11 4.33
C GLN A 41 -13.32 -0.54 4.76
N SER A 42 -13.39 0.69 5.26
CA SER A 42 -12.35 1.35 6.02
C SER A 42 -11.76 0.40 7.05
N SER A 43 -10.50 0.00 6.85
CA SER A 43 -9.64 -0.50 7.92
C SER A 43 -8.20 -0.22 7.53
N SER A 44 -7.64 0.75 8.25
CA SER A 44 -6.22 1.07 8.28
C SER A 44 -5.40 -0.20 8.58
N SER A 45 -4.70 -0.72 7.58
CA SER A 45 -3.62 -1.68 7.79
C SER A 45 -2.52 -1.49 6.75
N ARG A 46 -1.71 -0.45 6.98
CA ARG A 46 -0.25 -0.42 6.77
C ARG A 46 0.30 -1.34 5.66
N GLY A 47 -0.14 -1.12 4.43
CA GLY A 47 0.61 -1.38 3.19
C GLY A 47 1.03 -0.03 2.59
N PRO A 48 1.77 0.03 1.46
CA PRO A 48 2.01 1.30 0.78
C PRO A 48 0.65 1.91 0.47
N SER A 49 0.29 2.97 1.19
CA SER A 49 -1.03 3.58 1.11
C SER A 49 -1.23 4.03 -0.33
N HIS A 50 -2.08 3.29 -1.04
CA HIS A 50 -2.76 3.73 -2.26
C HIS A 50 -3.84 4.75 -1.86
N ASP A 51 -3.53 5.61 -0.88
CA ASP A 51 -4.35 6.76 -0.57
C ASP A 51 -4.28 7.64 -1.81
N ASP A 52 -5.46 8.06 -2.25
CA ASP A 52 -5.59 9.05 -3.30
C ASP A 52 -4.68 10.26 -2.98
N PRO A 53 -3.96 10.82 -3.97
CA PRO A 53 -3.11 11.97 -3.74
C PRO A 53 -3.83 13.10 -2.97
N GLN A 54 -5.13 13.32 -3.22
CA GLN A 54 -5.94 14.30 -2.50
C GLN A 54 -6.07 13.97 -1.01
N GLU A 55 -6.29 12.72 -0.64
CA GLU A 55 -6.35 12.32 0.76
C GLU A 55 -5.01 12.57 1.47
N LYS A 56 -3.89 12.29 0.79
CA LYS A 56 -2.56 12.54 1.33
C LYS A 56 -2.34 14.03 1.58
N PHE A 57 -2.79 14.88 0.67
CA PHE A 57 -2.74 16.33 0.82
C PHE A 57 -3.56 16.82 2.01
N ILE A 58 -4.82 16.37 2.15
CA ILE A 58 -5.68 16.75 3.28
C ILE A 58 -5.06 16.32 4.62
N ARG A 59 -4.41 15.14 4.67
CA ARG A 59 -3.72 14.64 5.87
C ARG A 59 -2.53 15.51 6.28
N GLN A 60 -1.88 16.22 5.35
CA GLN A 60 -0.82 17.18 5.68
C GLN A 60 -1.37 18.44 6.36
N LYS A 61 -2.70 18.64 6.39
CA LYS A 61 -3.36 19.84 6.93
C LYS A 61 -2.68 21.13 6.42
N PRO A 62 -2.65 21.32 5.09
CA PRO A 62 -2.03 22.49 4.48
C PRO A 62 -2.56 23.77 5.12
N LYS A 63 -1.66 24.73 5.34
CA LYS A 63 -2.01 26.03 5.90
C LYS A 63 -3.07 26.69 5.02
N GLU A 64 -4.12 27.22 5.63
CA GLU A 64 -5.14 27.98 4.92
C GLU A 64 -4.59 29.35 4.45
N PHE A 65 -5.03 29.80 3.29
CA PHE A 65 -4.69 31.14 2.81
C PHE A 65 -5.60 32.18 3.44
N SER A 66 -5.02 33.25 4.00
CA SER A 66 -5.76 34.25 4.76
C SER A 66 -6.31 35.42 3.92
N SER A 67 -6.41 35.27 2.59
CA SER A 67 -6.85 36.32 1.64
C SER A 67 -6.13 37.67 1.82
N THR A 68 -4.84 37.62 2.18
CA THR A 68 -4.01 38.80 2.48
C THR A 68 -3.56 39.50 1.19
N THR A 69 -3.40 40.83 1.27
CA THR A 69 -2.81 41.66 0.20
C THR A 69 -1.27 41.71 0.27
N ASP A 70 -0.68 41.18 1.34
CA ASP A 70 0.77 41.15 1.51
C ASP A 70 1.41 40.05 0.64
N GLN A 71 2.23 40.48 -0.32
CA GLN A 71 2.95 39.59 -1.24
C GLN A 71 3.86 38.60 -0.50
N LEU A 72 4.53 39.01 0.59
CA LEU A 72 5.45 38.11 1.32
C LEU A 72 4.70 36.97 1.99
N VAL A 73 3.49 37.25 2.51
CA VAL A 73 2.65 36.24 3.13
C VAL A 73 2.08 35.30 2.07
N ALA A 74 1.71 35.82 0.90
CA ALA A 74 1.27 35.00 -0.23
C ALA A 74 2.39 34.09 -0.76
N GLU A 75 3.60 34.62 -0.97
CA GLU A 75 4.76 33.83 -1.38
C GLU A 75 5.11 32.75 -0.36
N SER A 76 5.07 33.08 0.94
CA SER A 76 5.30 32.11 2.00
C SER A 76 4.24 31.00 2.00
N TRP A 77 2.98 31.32 1.69
CA TRP A 77 1.92 30.33 1.58
C TRP A 77 2.14 29.41 0.38
N ILE A 78 2.44 29.97 -0.80
CA ILE A 78 2.72 29.21 -2.03
C ILE A 78 3.89 28.24 -1.80
N LYS A 79 5.01 28.71 -1.25
CA LYS A 79 6.17 27.86 -0.92
C LYS A 79 5.80 26.71 0.02
N SER A 80 4.91 26.96 0.98
CA SER A 80 4.45 25.91 1.90
C SER A 80 3.62 24.82 1.20
N MET A 81 2.85 25.19 0.15
CA MET A 81 2.13 24.23 -0.68
C MET A 81 3.09 23.42 -1.57
N GLU A 82 4.10 24.06 -2.16
CA GLU A 82 5.10 23.39 -3.00
C GLU A 82 5.88 22.31 -2.24
N VAL A 83 6.27 22.57 -0.99
CA VAL A 83 6.93 21.59 -0.14
C VAL A 83 6.05 20.35 0.09
N ILE A 84 4.74 20.54 0.24
CA ILE A 84 3.80 19.42 0.41
C ILE A 84 3.70 18.63 -0.89
N PHE A 85 3.59 19.29 -2.04
CA PHE A 85 3.53 18.62 -3.35
C PHE A 85 4.81 17.83 -3.65
N GLU A 86 5.98 18.39 -3.34
CA GLU A 86 7.27 17.72 -3.48
C GLU A 86 7.37 16.50 -2.57
N TYR A 87 6.99 16.65 -1.29
CA TYR A 87 6.99 15.54 -0.32
C TYR A 87 6.07 14.39 -0.74
N LEU A 88 4.91 14.72 -1.32
CA LEU A 88 3.94 13.73 -1.82
C LEU A 88 4.32 13.14 -3.17
N GLN A 89 5.40 13.63 -3.82
CA GLN A 89 5.79 13.28 -5.19
C GLN A 89 4.62 13.41 -6.18
N MET A 90 3.75 14.40 -5.95
CA MET A 90 2.63 14.68 -6.82
C MET A 90 3.14 15.14 -8.18
N THR A 91 2.70 14.49 -9.24
CA THR A 91 2.97 14.97 -10.59
C THR A 91 2.12 16.22 -10.86
N ASP A 92 2.53 17.03 -11.83
CA ASP A 92 1.79 18.27 -12.16
C ASP A 92 0.32 18.00 -12.54
N LEU A 93 0.06 16.79 -13.07
CA LEU A 93 -1.28 16.29 -13.39
C LEU A 93 -2.14 16.05 -12.14
N ASP A 94 -1.52 15.59 -11.04
CA ASP A 94 -2.20 15.33 -9.77
C ASP A 94 -2.52 16.63 -9.03
N ARG A 95 -1.63 17.63 -9.14
CA ARG A 95 -1.79 18.94 -8.51
C ARG A 95 -3.07 19.65 -8.96
N HIS A 96 -3.36 19.64 -10.25
CA HIS A 96 -4.57 20.26 -10.81
C HIS A 96 -5.87 19.62 -10.27
N SER A 97 -5.86 18.32 -10.00
CA SER A 97 -7.03 17.60 -9.49
C SER A 97 -7.33 17.94 -8.02
N THR A 98 -6.30 18.23 -7.22
CA THR A 98 -6.46 18.50 -5.77
C THR A 98 -6.85 19.93 -5.40
N VAL A 99 -6.72 20.89 -6.33
CA VAL A 99 -6.96 22.33 -6.09
C VAL A 99 -8.35 22.78 -6.54
N THR A 100 -9.16 21.91 -7.15
CA THR A 100 -10.42 22.28 -7.84
C THR A 100 -11.71 21.95 -7.05
N THR A 101 -11.80 22.21 -5.74
CA THR A 101 -13.06 22.09 -4.98
C THR A 101 -13.25 23.28 -4.06
#